data_AF-A0A3A5VEM0-F1
#
_entry.id   AF-A0A3A5VEM0-F1
#
_cell.length_a   1.000
_cell.length_b   1.000
_cell.length_c   1.000
_cell.angle_alpha   90.00
_cell.angle_beta   90.00
_cell.angle_gamma   90.00
#
_symmetry.space_group_name_H-M   'P 1'
#
loop_
_entity.id
_entity.type
_entity.pdbx_description
1 polymer ?
#
loop_
_entity_poly.entity_id
_entity_poly.type
_entity_poly.pdbx_seq_one_letter_code
_entity_poly.pdbx_strand_id
1 'polypeptide(L)'
;MTQKKSIEAQLSALTAEVTSLKERRSIMRHQRALNGLAIAYAKRGNTEPVATPELKNSDNEHLKKTLEAKDEYLKLLAQRDGLSRNVPLPRSTIEKRLHHLFKALARNTGPSGVHPLETEQRMAAEFFEFQELHRKVDLLDVANRELTEQRSTLQANVAALNKEQRQRRREEQNLQRTLDVALENARALRRSIGRQQRSRPQTVSVEASETLMAKFKAGDALELDEIQAMLEHSSLFQDPDPTEMTDATTEA
;
A
#
# COMPACT_ATOMS: atom_id res chain seq x y z
N MET A 1 34.00 -29.49 -9.57
CA MET A 1 33.51 -28.73 -8.39
C MET A 1 33.07 -27.29 -8.68
N THR A 2 33.35 -26.71 -9.85
CA THR A 2 33.11 -25.29 -10.17
C THR A 2 31.65 -24.94 -10.50
N GLN A 3 30.93 -25.82 -11.21
CA GLN A 3 29.53 -25.56 -11.60
C GLN A 3 28.57 -25.54 -10.41
N LYS A 4 28.71 -26.45 -9.43
CA LYS A 4 27.87 -26.48 -8.23
C LYS A 4 27.97 -25.19 -7.41
N LYS A 5 29.21 -24.74 -7.14
CA LYS A 5 29.47 -23.47 -6.44
C LYS A 5 28.90 -22.27 -7.20
N SER A 6 28.96 -22.30 -8.53
CA SER A 6 28.36 -21.25 -9.39
C SER A 6 26.83 -21.21 -9.28
N ILE A 7 26.16 -22.37 -9.32
CA ILE A 7 24.70 -22.47 -9.20
C ILE A 7 24.24 -22.07 -7.78
N GLU A 8 24.97 -22.48 -6.73
CA GLU A 8 24.68 -22.08 -5.34
C GLU A 8 24.84 -20.56 -5.14
N ALA A 9 25.85 -19.94 -5.76
CA ALA A 9 26.03 -18.49 -5.74
C ALA A 9 24.89 -17.75 -6.47
N GLN A 10 24.46 -18.25 -7.63
CA GLN A 10 23.31 -17.71 -8.36
C GLN A 10 22.01 -17.83 -7.54
N LEU A 11 21.81 -18.94 -6.83
CA LEU A 11 20.65 -19.12 -5.95
C LEU A 11 20.64 -18.11 -4.81
N SER A 12 21.80 -17.91 -4.17
CA SER A 12 21.99 -16.92 -3.11
C SER A 12 21.65 -15.50 -3.60
N ALA A 13 22.18 -15.11 -4.76
CA ALA A 13 21.89 -13.82 -5.39
C ALA A 13 20.39 -13.64 -5.69
N LEU A 14 19.75 -14.65 -6.30
CA LEU A 14 18.31 -14.64 -6.57
C LEU A 14 17.46 -14.58 -5.29
N THR A 15 17.88 -15.24 -4.21
CA THR A 15 17.17 -15.13 -2.93
C THR A 15 17.27 -13.74 -2.32
N ALA A 16 18.43 -13.08 -2.40
CA ALA A 16 18.61 -11.70 -1.95
C ALA A 16 17.80 -10.71 -2.81
N GLU A 17 17.73 -10.94 -4.12
CA GLU A 17 16.89 -10.16 -5.01
C GLU A 17 15.41 -10.31 -4.63
N VAL A 18 14.93 -11.53 -4.40
CA VAL A 18 13.55 -11.80 -3.97
C VAL A 18 13.22 -11.14 -2.64
N THR A 19 14.12 -11.13 -1.66
CA THR A 19 13.87 -10.44 -0.37
C THR A 19 13.76 -8.93 -0.59
N SER A 20 14.68 -8.34 -1.36
CA SER A 20 14.64 -6.89 -1.66
C SER A 20 13.36 -6.48 -2.41
N LEU A 21 12.89 -7.30 -3.36
CA LEU A 21 11.66 -7.03 -4.12
C LEU A 21 10.41 -7.13 -3.22
N LYS A 22 10.39 -8.08 -2.27
CA LYS A 22 9.32 -8.20 -1.28
C LYS A 22 9.26 -6.99 -0.35
N GLU A 23 10.41 -6.52 0.14
CA GLU A 23 10.50 -5.33 0.98
C GLU A 23 10.01 -4.09 0.24
N ARG A 24 10.50 -3.86 -0.99
CA ARG A 24 10.05 -2.76 -1.83
C ARG A 24 8.54 -2.79 -2.08
N ARG A 25 7.98 -3.96 -2.36
CA ARG A 25 6.52 -4.13 -2.52
C ARG A 25 5.76 -3.83 -1.22
N SER A 26 6.29 -4.24 -0.06
CA SER A 26 5.69 -3.94 1.24
C SER A 26 5.60 -2.42 1.49
N ILE A 27 6.70 -1.70 1.24
CA ILE A 27 6.75 -0.23 1.35
C ILE A 27 5.72 0.42 0.43
N MET A 28 5.65 -0.01 -0.84
CA MET A 28 4.68 0.54 -1.79
C MET A 28 3.23 0.29 -1.36
N ARG A 29 2.93 -0.88 -0.81
CA ARG A 29 1.59 -1.20 -0.27
C ARG A 29 1.22 -0.33 0.90
N HIS A 30 2.15 -0.15 1.84
CA HIS A 30 1.94 0.73 2.99
C HIS A 30 1.63 2.15 2.53
N GLN A 31 2.42 2.70 1.60
CA GLN A 31 2.16 4.06 1.12
C GLN A 31 0.88 4.18 0.28
N ARG A 32 0.49 3.12 -0.45
CA ARG A 32 -0.82 3.08 -1.13
C ARG A 32 -1.98 3.12 -0.13
N ALA A 33 -1.84 2.47 1.03
CA ALA A 33 -2.81 2.52 2.11
C ALA A 33 -2.92 3.94 2.69
N LEU A 34 -1.79 4.60 2.96
CA LEU A 34 -1.74 5.99 3.43
C LEU A 34 -2.41 6.95 2.43
N ASN A 35 -2.08 6.86 1.14
CA ASN A 35 -2.73 7.68 0.10
C ASN A 35 -4.24 7.42 0.06
N GLY A 36 -4.68 6.16 0.22
CA GLY A 36 -6.10 5.80 0.28
C GLY A 36 -6.83 6.41 1.47
N LEU A 37 -6.20 6.40 2.66
CA LEU A 37 -6.71 7.05 3.86
C LEU A 37 -6.80 8.57 3.70
N ALA A 38 -5.77 9.20 3.13
CA ALA A 38 -5.77 10.64 2.87
C ALA A 38 -6.90 11.07 1.91
N ILE A 39 -7.11 10.30 0.83
CA ILE A 39 -8.22 10.54 -0.10
C ILE A 39 -9.58 10.35 0.59
N ALA A 40 -9.71 9.33 1.44
CA ALA A 40 -10.94 9.08 2.18
C ALA A 40 -11.22 10.22 3.18
N TYR A 41 -10.20 10.70 3.88
CA TYR A 41 -10.31 11.84 4.80
C TYR A 41 -10.71 13.13 4.06
N ALA A 42 -10.05 13.43 2.95
CA ALA A 42 -10.37 14.61 2.15
C ALA A 42 -11.84 14.62 1.68
N LYS A 43 -12.37 13.44 1.31
CA LYS A 43 -13.75 13.26 0.81
C LYS A 43 -14.81 13.15 1.90
N ARG A 44 -14.50 12.61 3.08
CA ARG A 44 -15.45 12.54 4.19
C ARG A 44 -15.77 13.95 4.70
N GLY A 45 -16.97 14.13 5.24
CA GLY A 45 -17.46 15.40 5.79
C GLY A 45 -16.73 15.82 7.08
N ASN A 46 -17.42 16.50 8.00
CA ASN A 46 -16.93 16.92 9.33
C ASN A 46 -16.63 15.72 10.26
N THR A 47 -15.77 14.81 9.85
CA THR A 47 -15.19 13.80 10.73
C THR A 47 -13.76 14.20 11.02
N GLU A 48 -13.41 14.16 12.30
CA GLU A 48 -12.05 14.35 12.79
C GLU A 48 -11.04 13.59 11.93
N PRO A 49 -9.81 14.12 11.82
CA PRO A 49 -8.78 13.47 11.07
C PRO A 49 -8.61 12.04 11.58
N VAL A 50 -8.84 11.07 10.69
CA VAL A 50 -8.17 9.77 10.75
C VAL A 50 -6.68 10.00 10.40
N ALA A 51 -6.07 11.05 10.96
CA ALA A 51 -4.65 11.26 10.94
C ALA A 51 -4.10 10.32 12.00
N THR A 52 -3.97 9.05 11.61
CA THR A 52 -2.99 8.20 12.24
C THR A 52 -1.64 8.94 12.20
N PRO A 53 -0.79 8.83 13.23
CA PRO A 53 0.52 9.50 13.27
C PRO A 53 1.35 9.27 11.99
N GLU A 54 1.15 8.11 11.36
CA GLU A 54 1.75 7.70 10.09
C GLU A 54 1.39 8.61 8.90
N LEU A 55 0.19 9.20 8.84
CA LEU A 55 -0.17 10.14 7.78
C LEU A 55 0.59 11.46 7.90
N LYS A 56 0.79 11.94 9.13
CA LYS A 56 1.49 13.22 9.39
C LYS A 56 3.00 13.12 9.16
N ASN A 57 3.57 11.93 9.41
CA ASN A 57 4.99 11.67 9.27
C ASN A 57 5.40 11.17 7.88
N SER A 58 4.47 11.07 6.92
CA SER A 58 4.79 10.60 5.57
C SER A 58 5.58 11.64 4.77
N ASP A 59 6.60 11.23 4.03
CA ASP A 59 7.39 12.11 3.16
C ASP A 59 6.67 12.53 1.88
N ASN A 60 5.46 12.02 1.62
CA ASN A 60 4.73 12.35 0.40
C ASN A 60 4.18 13.79 0.44
N GLU A 61 4.77 14.66 -0.37
CA GLU A 61 4.38 16.07 -0.51
C GLU A 61 2.89 16.24 -0.91
N HIS A 62 2.40 15.44 -1.84
CA HIS A 62 0.98 15.51 -2.27
C HIS A 62 0.03 15.10 -1.14
N LEU A 63 0.46 14.18 -0.28
CA LEU A 63 -0.31 13.76 0.89
C LEU A 63 -0.39 14.91 1.89
N LYS A 64 0.74 15.54 2.24
CA LYS A 64 0.79 16.69 3.16
C LYS A 64 -0.08 17.85 2.68
N LYS A 65 0.08 18.26 1.43
CA LYS A 65 -0.75 19.33 0.81
C LYS A 65 -2.24 19.03 0.85
N THR A 66 -2.63 17.76 0.71
CA THR A 66 -4.05 17.37 0.77
C THR A 66 -4.59 17.46 2.20
N LEU A 67 -3.80 17.03 3.19
CA LEU A 67 -4.19 17.13 4.61
C LEU A 67 -4.31 18.58 5.06
N GLU A 68 -3.30 19.40 4.76
CA GLU A 68 -3.30 20.84 5.07
C GLU A 68 -4.49 21.55 4.42
N ALA A 69 -4.75 21.30 3.14
CA ALA A 69 -5.87 21.90 2.44
C ALA A 69 -7.22 21.50 3.04
N LYS A 70 -7.34 20.25 3.53
CA LYS A 70 -8.56 19.77 4.21
C LYS A 70 -8.74 20.45 5.57
N ASP A 71 -7.68 20.55 6.36
CA ASP A 71 -7.74 21.18 7.67
C ASP A 71 -8.09 22.67 7.56
N GLU A 72 -7.53 23.36 6.57
CA GLU A 72 -7.89 24.75 6.26
C GLU A 72 -9.34 24.87 5.76
N TYR A 73 -9.80 23.96 4.91
CA TYR A 73 -11.21 23.90 4.49
C TYR A 73 -12.16 23.75 5.69
N LEU A 74 -11.83 22.88 6.65
CA LEU A 74 -12.63 22.69 7.87
C LEU A 74 -12.66 23.94 8.76
N LYS A 75 -11.53 24.66 8.87
CA LYS A 75 -11.48 25.95 9.60
C LYS A 75 -12.39 26.99 8.96
N LEU A 76 -12.30 27.17 7.63
CA LEU A 76 -13.16 28.11 6.90
C LEU A 76 -14.64 27.71 6.97
N LEU A 77 -14.93 26.41 6.95
CA LEU A 77 -16.29 25.90 7.13
C LEU A 77 -16.85 26.26 8.51
N ALA A 78 -16.07 26.07 9.58
CA ALA A 78 -16.46 26.46 10.93
C ALA A 78 -16.67 27.98 11.07
N GLN A 79 -15.80 28.78 10.44
CA GLN A 79 -15.93 30.25 10.42
C GLN A 79 -17.22 30.69 9.70
N ARG A 80 -17.49 30.13 8.51
CA ARG A 80 -18.74 30.38 7.77
C ARG A 80 -19.96 29.98 8.59
N ASP A 81 -19.93 28.81 9.22
CA ASP A 81 -21.06 28.33 10.03
C ASP A 81 -21.33 29.25 11.22
N GLY A 82 -20.27 29.73 11.89
CA GLY A 82 -20.36 30.75 12.93
C GLY A 82 -20.97 32.06 12.44
N LEU A 83 -20.55 32.55 11.27
CA LEU A 83 -21.11 33.76 10.66
C LEU A 83 -22.57 33.57 10.26
N SER A 84 -22.93 32.43 9.67
CA SER A 84 -24.29 32.15 9.19
C SER A 84 -25.32 32.16 10.32
N ARG A 85 -24.94 31.69 11.52
CA ARG A 85 -25.80 31.71 12.71
C ARG A 85 -26.15 33.14 13.15
N ASN A 86 -25.30 34.12 12.82
CA ASN A 86 -25.45 35.53 13.18
C ASN A 86 -26.16 36.36 12.11
N VAL A 87 -26.56 35.75 10.98
CA VAL A 87 -27.23 36.42 9.87
C VAL A 87 -28.61 35.77 9.65
N PRO A 88 -29.68 36.30 10.26
CA PRO A 88 -31.00 35.69 10.20
C PRO A 88 -31.79 36.08 8.94
N LEU A 89 -31.31 37.05 8.16
CA LEU A 89 -32.03 37.62 7.03
C LEU A 89 -31.21 37.55 5.73
N PRO A 90 -31.86 37.34 4.57
CA PRO A 90 -31.20 37.43 3.27
C PRO A 90 -30.70 38.84 2.96
N ARG A 91 -29.59 38.93 2.20
CA ARG A 91 -29.00 40.19 1.71
C ARG A 91 -30.03 41.12 1.06
N SER A 92 -30.85 40.59 0.15
CA SER A 92 -31.86 41.37 -0.57
C SER A 92 -32.92 41.99 0.34
N THR A 93 -33.26 41.32 1.45
CA THR A 93 -34.18 41.85 2.46
C THR A 93 -33.55 42.99 3.24
N ILE A 94 -32.27 42.83 3.62
CA ILE A 94 -31.49 43.83 4.35
C ILE A 94 -31.32 45.09 3.50
N GLU A 95 -30.91 44.96 2.24
CA GLU A 95 -30.73 46.07 1.31
C GLU A 95 -32.03 46.83 1.06
N LYS A 96 -33.16 46.12 0.85
CA LYS A 96 -34.48 46.75 0.69
C LYS A 96 -34.89 47.52 1.94
N ARG A 97 -34.68 46.96 3.13
CA ARG A 97 -35.04 47.60 4.40
C ARG A 97 -34.17 48.83 4.67
N LEU A 98 -32.86 48.74 4.44
CA LEU A 98 -31.94 49.87 4.51
C LEU A 98 -32.36 51.00 3.57
N HIS A 99 -32.67 50.69 2.32
CA HIS A 99 -33.11 51.70 1.34
C HIS A 99 -34.43 52.36 1.74
N HIS A 100 -35.37 51.58 2.28
CA HIS A 100 -36.65 52.11 2.75
C HIS A 100 -36.46 53.04 3.95
N LEU A 101 -35.71 52.60 4.97
CA LEU A 101 -35.41 53.40 6.17
C LEU A 101 -34.64 54.67 5.81
N PHE A 102 -33.66 54.58 4.92
CA PHE A 102 -32.93 55.75 4.43
C PHE A 102 -33.86 56.76 3.76
N LYS A 103 -34.75 56.30 2.86
CA LYS A 103 -35.73 57.18 2.21
C LYS A 103 -36.73 57.78 3.20
N ALA A 104 -37.15 57.02 4.21
CA ALA A 104 -38.08 57.49 5.23
C ALA A 104 -37.44 58.55 6.14
N LEU A 105 -36.19 58.33 6.57
CA LEU A 105 -35.39 59.31 7.31
C LEU A 105 -35.09 60.56 6.47
N ALA A 106 -34.81 60.40 5.18
CA ALA A 106 -34.50 61.52 4.29
C ALA A 106 -35.73 62.33 3.85
N ARG A 107 -36.93 61.76 3.91
CA ARG A 107 -38.18 62.44 3.56
C ARG A 107 -38.90 62.82 4.84
N ASN A 108 -38.93 64.11 5.17
CA ASN A 108 -39.78 64.57 6.24
C ASN A 108 -41.27 64.47 5.84
N THR A 109 -41.99 63.53 6.44
CA THR A 109 -43.41 63.28 6.11
C THR A 109 -44.38 63.69 7.23
N GLY A 110 -43.90 64.38 8.27
CA GLY A 110 -44.77 64.85 9.36
C GLY A 110 -45.68 66.02 8.94
N PRO A 111 -46.78 66.27 9.67
CA PRO A 111 -47.70 67.38 9.40
C PRO A 111 -47.03 68.77 9.47
N SER A 112 -45.90 68.90 10.16
CA SER A 112 -45.05 70.10 10.21
C SER A 112 -43.84 70.04 9.25
N GLY A 113 -43.75 69.00 8.42
CA GLY A 113 -42.56 68.76 7.60
C GLY A 113 -41.34 68.33 8.42
N VAL A 114 -41.54 67.71 9.59
CA VAL A 114 -40.51 67.06 10.44
C VAL A 114 -41.13 65.83 11.09
N HIS A 115 -40.40 64.72 11.21
CA HIS A 115 -40.89 63.54 11.91
C HIS A 115 -40.87 63.78 13.43
N PRO A 116 -41.80 63.19 14.20
CA PRO A 116 -41.68 63.16 15.66
C PRO A 116 -40.36 62.51 16.08
N LEU A 117 -39.67 63.07 17.07
CA LEU A 117 -38.34 62.62 17.51
C LEU A 117 -38.28 61.12 17.83
N GLU A 118 -39.32 60.59 18.50
CA GLU A 118 -39.40 59.15 18.83
C GLU A 118 -39.41 58.26 17.58
N THR A 119 -40.08 58.72 16.52
CA THR A 119 -40.15 58.01 15.24
C THR A 119 -38.80 58.06 14.53
N GLU A 120 -38.14 59.22 14.53
CA GLU A 120 -36.79 59.37 13.96
C GLU A 120 -35.78 58.48 14.69
N GLN A 121 -35.79 58.49 16.02
CA GLN A 121 -34.91 57.66 16.84
C GLN A 121 -35.12 56.18 16.57
N ARG A 122 -36.38 55.72 16.46
CA ARG A 122 -36.69 54.32 16.13
C ARG A 122 -36.21 53.94 14.74
N MET A 123 -36.47 54.78 13.73
CA MET A 123 -36.02 54.52 12.35
C MET A 123 -34.49 54.52 12.25
N ALA A 124 -33.81 55.43 12.95
CA ALA A 124 -32.36 55.48 13.00
C ALA A 124 -31.76 54.25 13.69
N ALA A 125 -32.34 53.81 14.81
CA ALA A 125 -31.92 52.59 15.50
C ALA A 125 -32.05 51.36 14.59
N GLU A 126 -33.21 51.15 13.96
CA GLU A 126 -33.41 50.08 12.97
C GLU A 126 -32.38 50.19 11.82
N PHE A 127 -32.12 51.39 11.32
CA PHE A 127 -31.17 51.59 10.23
C PHE A 127 -29.75 51.14 10.60
N PHE A 128 -29.27 51.48 11.80
CA PHE A 128 -27.94 51.04 12.25
C PHE A 128 -27.87 49.53 12.49
N GLU A 129 -28.91 48.92 13.05
CA GLU A 129 -28.99 47.45 13.19
C GLU A 129 -28.89 46.74 11.83
N PHE A 130 -29.63 47.22 10.84
CA PHE A 130 -29.58 46.66 9.48
C PHE A 130 -28.24 46.97 8.78
N GLN A 131 -27.58 48.09 9.08
CA GLN A 131 -26.23 48.37 8.57
C GLN A 131 -25.20 47.39 9.14
N GLU A 132 -25.26 47.10 10.44
CA GLU A 132 -24.40 46.07 11.03
C GLU A 132 -24.66 44.70 10.41
N LEU A 133 -25.94 44.37 10.18
CA LEU A 133 -26.30 43.11 9.57
C LEU A 133 -25.80 43.00 8.13
N HIS A 134 -25.85 44.08 7.35
CA HIS A 134 -25.27 44.15 6.01
C HIS A 134 -23.76 43.86 6.02
N ARG A 135 -23.00 44.44 6.97
CA ARG A 135 -21.56 44.14 7.11
C ARG A 135 -21.29 42.66 7.40
N LYS A 136 -22.12 42.04 8.25
CA LYS A 136 -22.02 40.60 8.55
C LYS A 136 -22.29 39.73 7.33
N VAL A 137 -23.23 40.13 6.47
CA VAL A 137 -23.49 39.46 5.19
C VAL A 137 -22.28 39.56 4.26
N ASP A 138 -21.64 40.73 4.14
CA ASP A 138 -20.45 40.86 3.31
C ASP A 138 -19.30 39.95 3.81
N LEU A 139 -19.12 39.82 5.12
CA LEU A 139 -18.16 38.87 5.71
C LEU A 139 -18.52 37.41 5.38
N LEU A 140 -19.81 37.06 5.41
CA LEU A 140 -20.28 35.72 5.03
C LEU A 140 -20.03 35.45 3.54
N ASP A 141 -20.23 36.44 2.67
CA ASP A 141 -19.94 36.33 1.24
C ASP A 141 -18.44 36.11 0.97
N VAL A 142 -17.57 36.82 1.68
CA VAL A 142 -16.11 36.62 1.62
C VAL A 142 -15.76 35.20 2.07
N ALA A 143 -16.24 34.75 3.23
CA ALA A 143 -15.99 33.40 3.73
C ALA A 143 -16.50 32.31 2.76
N ASN A 144 -17.62 32.54 2.09
CA ASN A 144 -18.14 31.62 1.07
C ASN A 144 -17.24 31.53 -0.18
N ARG A 145 -16.65 32.64 -0.61
CA ARG A 145 -15.69 32.65 -1.73
C ARG A 145 -14.41 31.91 -1.34
N GLU A 146 -13.82 32.23 -0.20
CA GLU A 146 -12.63 31.55 0.34
C GLU A 146 -12.86 30.04 0.47
N LEU A 147 -14.04 29.63 0.98
CA LEU A 147 -14.40 28.21 1.10
C LEU A 147 -14.54 27.54 -0.27
N THR A 148 -15.04 28.25 -1.27
CA THR A 148 -15.18 27.74 -2.65
C THR A 148 -13.81 27.57 -3.30
N GLU A 149 -12.93 28.55 -3.15
CA GLU A 149 -11.54 28.50 -3.63
C GLU A 149 -10.80 27.34 -2.96
N GLN A 150 -10.90 27.22 -1.64
CA GLN A 150 -10.23 26.15 -0.91
C GLN A 150 -10.79 24.76 -1.25
N ARG A 151 -12.10 24.65 -1.51
CA ARG A 151 -12.69 23.41 -2.01
C ARG A 151 -12.09 23.02 -3.37
N SER A 152 -11.86 23.99 -4.25
CA SER A 152 -11.24 23.74 -5.56
C SER A 152 -9.79 23.26 -5.42
N THR A 153 -9.01 23.88 -4.54
CA THR A 153 -7.64 23.46 -4.19
C THR A 153 -7.63 22.04 -3.64
N LEU A 154 -8.52 21.72 -2.70
CA LEU A 154 -8.63 20.38 -2.13
C LEU A 154 -8.99 19.34 -3.20
N GLN A 155 -9.91 19.66 -4.12
CA GLN A 155 -10.27 18.78 -5.23
C GLN A 155 -9.09 18.52 -6.18
N ALA A 156 -8.31 19.55 -6.52
CA ALA A 156 -7.11 19.42 -7.33
C ALA A 156 -6.06 18.52 -6.66
N ASN A 157 -5.82 18.71 -5.35
CA ASN A 157 -4.90 17.89 -4.57
C ASN A 157 -5.34 16.43 -4.51
N VAL A 158 -6.64 16.17 -4.29
CA VAL A 158 -7.21 14.82 -4.33
C VAL A 158 -7.08 14.20 -5.72
N ALA A 159 -7.26 14.96 -6.80
CA ALA A 159 -7.06 14.46 -8.16
C ALA A 159 -5.60 14.06 -8.42
N ALA A 160 -4.64 14.87 -7.96
CA ALA A 160 -3.21 14.57 -8.04
C ALA A 160 -2.86 13.28 -7.27
N LEU A 161 -3.33 13.14 -6.02
CA LEU A 161 -3.14 11.92 -5.23
C LEU A 161 -3.76 10.69 -5.90
N ASN A 162 -4.93 10.81 -6.52
CA ASN A 162 -5.55 9.70 -7.26
C ASN A 162 -4.71 9.29 -8.48
N LYS A 163 -4.14 10.26 -9.21
CA LYS A 163 -3.25 10.00 -10.34
C LYS A 163 -1.99 9.24 -9.87
N GLU A 164 -1.38 9.72 -8.80
CA GLU A 164 -0.22 9.08 -8.18
C GLU A 164 -0.55 7.65 -7.72
N GLN A 165 -1.72 7.44 -7.09
CA GLN A 165 -2.16 6.13 -6.65
C GLN A 165 -2.37 5.15 -7.81
N ARG A 166 -2.86 5.62 -8.96
CA ARG A 166 -2.99 4.79 -10.18
C ARG A 166 -1.62 4.41 -10.73
N GLN A 167 -0.67 5.34 -10.75
CA GLN A 167 0.69 5.08 -11.19
C GLN A 167 1.38 4.04 -10.28
N ARG A 168 1.33 4.26 -8.96
CA ARG A 168 1.89 3.31 -7.97
C ARG A 168 1.28 1.91 -8.08
N ARG A 169 -0.02 1.79 -8.40
CA ARG A 169 -0.65 0.48 -8.65
C ARG A 169 -0.04 -0.24 -9.86
N ARG A 170 0.27 0.48 -10.93
CA ARG A 170 0.93 -0.10 -12.12
C ARG A 170 2.35 -0.53 -11.79
N GLU A 171 3.08 0.28 -11.04
CA GLU A 171 4.43 -0.04 -10.56
C GLU A 171 4.42 -1.27 -9.64
N GLU A 172 3.45 -1.37 -8.71
CA GLU A 172 3.26 -2.54 -7.85
C GLU A 172 2.96 -3.81 -8.68
N GLN A 173 2.12 -3.71 -9.72
CA GLN A 173 1.84 -4.83 -10.63
C GLN A 173 3.08 -5.27 -11.42
N ASN A 174 3.89 -4.31 -11.89
CA ASN A 174 5.14 -4.62 -12.58
C ASN A 174 6.13 -5.30 -11.64
N LEU A 175 6.29 -4.78 -10.41
CA LEU A 175 7.12 -5.41 -9.38
C LEU A 175 6.63 -6.81 -9.00
N GLN A 176 5.31 -7.03 -9.00
CA GLN A 176 4.76 -8.36 -8.78
C GLN A 176 5.16 -9.33 -9.89
N ARG A 177 5.07 -8.92 -11.15
CA ARG A 177 5.51 -9.74 -12.29
C ARG A 177 7.00 -10.07 -12.21
N THR A 178 7.86 -9.10 -11.86
CA THR A 178 9.30 -9.35 -11.70
C THR A 178 9.58 -10.29 -10.54
N LEU A 179 8.84 -10.15 -9.42
CA LEU A 179 8.96 -11.05 -8.28
C LEU A 179 8.56 -12.49 -8.66
N ASP A 180 7.48 -12.66 -9.43
CA ASP A 180 7.00 -13.99 -9.86
C ASP A 180 8.03 -14.68 -10.77
N VAL A 181 8.63 -13.94 -11.71
CA VAL A 181 9.73 -14.44 -12.55
C VAL A 181 10.96 -14.81 -11.71
N ALA A 182 11.38 -13.96 -10.78
CA ALA A 182 12.53 -14.24 -9.90
C ALA A 182 12.28 -15.48 -9.01
N LEU A 183 11.06 -15.65 -8.49
CA LEU A 183 10.67 -16.83 -7.72
C LEU A 183 10.67 -18.11 -8.58
N GLU A 184 10.20 -18.02 -9.83
CA GLU A 184 10.22 -19.15 -10.76
C GLU A 184 11.65 -19.56 -11.12
N ASN A 185 12.52 -18.58 -11.40
CA ASN A 185 13.94 -18.81 -11.65
C ASN A 185 14.63 -19.47 -10.45
N ALA A 186 14.38 -18.98 -9.23
CA ALA A 186 14.90 -19.59 -8.00
C ALA A 186 14.39 -21.03 -7.81
N ARG A 187 13.12 -21.32 -8.14
CA ARG A 187 12.56 -22.68 -8.11
C ARG A 187 13.19 -23.58 -9.18
N ALA A 188 13.40 -23.08 -10.39
CA ALA A 188 14.06 -23.82 -11.46
C ALA A 188 15.50 -24.19 -11.07
N LEU A 189 16.23 -23.25 -10.48
CA LEU A 189 17.59 -23.47 -9.98
C LEU A 189 17.64 -24.47 -8.82
N ARG A 190 16.69 -24.41 -7.88
CA ARG A 190 16.55 -25.43 -6.81
C ARG A 190 16.29 -26.82 -7.38
N ARG A 191 15.44 -26.91 -8.40
CA ARG A 191 15.14 -28.17 -9.09
C ARG A 191 16.37 -28.72 -9.83
N SER A 192 17.19 -27.88 -10.45
CA SER A 192 18.40 -28.33 -11.15
C SER A 192 19.46 -28.85 -10.16
N ILE A 193 19.65 -28.20 -9.00
CA ILE A 193 20.52 -28.71 -7.92
C ILE A 193 20.03 -30.09 -7.45
N GLY A 194 18.73 -30.25 -7.19
CA GLY A 194 18.16 -31.53 -6.76
C GLY A 194 18.30 -32.65 -7.80
N ARG A 195 18.22 -32.33 -9.10
CA ARG A 195 18.49 -33.30 -10.18
C ARG A 195 19.96 -33.70 -10.23
N GLN A 196 20.89 -32.74 -10.12
CA GLN A 196 22.34 -33.02 -10.07
C GLN A 196 22.75 -33.88 -8.86
N GLN A 197 22.05 -33.76 -7.73
CA GLN A 197 22.27 -34.61 -6.56
C GLN A 197 21.78 -36.05 -6.77
N ARG A 198 20.70 -36.25 -7.53
CA ARG A 198 20.15 -37.58 -7.85
C ARG A 198 20.87 -38.29 -9.01
N SER A 199 21.50 -37.54 -9.91
CA SER A 199 22.21 -38.08 -11.08
C SER A 199 23.70 -38.34 -10.83
N ARG A 200 24.13 -38.51 -9.58
CA ARG A 200 25.45 -39.05 -9.27
C ARG A 200 25.31 -40.57 -9.20
N PRO A 201 25.58 -41.34 -10.26
CA PRO A 201 25.75 -42.76 -10.08
C PRO A 201 26.96 -42.93 -9.17
N GLN A 202 26.78 -43.61 -8.03
CA GLN A 202 27.89 -44.25 -7.34
C GLN A 202 28.37 -45.38 -8.24
N THR A 203 29.11 -45.07 -9.31
CA THR A 203 29.99 -46.06 -9.92
C THR A 203 31.20 -46.13 -9.00
N VAL A 204 31.10 -46.94 -7.95
CA VAL A 204 32.29 -47.39 -7.23
C VAL A 204 33.03 -48.31 -8.20
N SER A 205 34.32 -48.03 -8.40
CA SER A 205 35.21 -48.78 -9.29
C SER A 205 35.12 -50.28 -8.98
N VAL A 206 34.93 -51.11 -10.01
CA VAL A 206 34.89 -52.58 -9.94
C VAL A 206 36.15 -53.15 -9.26
N GLU A 207 37.28 -52.44 -9.30
CA GLU A 207 38.55 -52.84 -8.65
C GLU A 207 38.47 -52.89 -7.12
N ALA A 208 37.58 -52.10 -6.51
CA ALA A 208 37.34 -52.16 -5.05
C ALA A 208 36.60 -53.45 -4.64
N SER A 209 35.79 -54.03 -5.54
CA SER A 209 35.02 -55.23 -5.25
C SER A 209 35.89 -56.50 -5.16
N GLU A 210 36.88 -56.64 -6.03
CA GLU A 210 37.76 -57.83 -6.03
C GLU A 210 38.70 -57.85 -4.82
N THR A 211 39.23 -56.69 -4.44
CA THR A 211 40.11 -56.54 -3.28
C THR A 211 39.37 -56.77 -1.95
N LEU A 212 38.11 -56.34 -1.85
CA LEU A 212 37.25 -56.62 -0.69
C LEU A 212 36.83 -58.10 -0.61
N MET A 213 36.50 -58.73 -1.75
CA MET A 213 36.26 -60.18 -1.83
C MET A 213 37.48 -61.01 -1.42
N ALA A 214 38.68 -60.57 -1.80
CA ALA A 214 39.93 -61.24 -1.42
C ALA A 214 40.18 -61.18 0.09
N LYS A 215 39.96 -60.02 0.72
CA LYS A 215 40.02 -59.86 2.19
C LYS A 215 39.01 -60.75 2.91
N PHE A 216 37.76 -60.80 2.42
CA PHE A 216 36.71 -61.66 2.99
C PHE A 216 37.10 -63.15 2.91
N LYS A 217 37.61 -63.62 1.77
CA LYS A 217 38.08 -65.00 1.59
C LYS A 217 39.32 -65.33 2.43
N ALA A 218 40.16 -64.34 2.72
CA ALA A 218 41.33 -64.49 3.59
C ALA A 218 40.99 -64.53 5.09
N GLY A 219 39.75 -64.20 5.48
CA GLY A 219 39.31 -64.18 6.88
C GLY A 219 39.73 -62.92 7.64
N ASP A 220 40.14 -61.86 6.93
CA ASP A 220 40.50 -60.59 7.54
C ASP A 220 39.25 -59.85 8.06
N ALA A 221 39.42 -59.09 9.15
CA ALA A 221 38.35 -58.28 9.71
C ALA A 221 37.98 -57.14 8.75
N LEU A 222 36.71 -57.09 8.33
CA LEU A 222 36.16 -56.03 7.49
C LEU A 222 35.58 -54.91 8.35
N GLU A 223 35.82 -53.66 7.94
CA GLU A 223 35.16 -52.50 8.55
C GLU A 223 33.69 -52.38 8.12
N LEU A 224 32.88 -51.67 8.91
CA LEU A 224 31.42 -51.60 8.71
C LEU A 224 31.04 -51.03 7.33
N ASP A 225 31.83 -50.08 6.83
CA ASP A 225 31.66 -49.47 5.51
C ASP A 225 32.06 -50.43 4.37
N GLU A 226 33.01 -51.34 4.61
CA GLU A 226 33.44 -52.39 3.67
C GLU A 226 32.38 -53.50 3.55
N ILE A 227 31.71 -53.85 4.66
CA ILE A 227 30.59 -54.80 4.70
C ILE A 227 29.38 -54.24 3.93
N GLN A 228 29.08 -52.95 4.09
CA GLN A 228 28.00 -52.30 3.37
C GLN A 228 28.28 -52.28 1.85
N ALA A 229 29.51 -51.98 1.44
CA ALA A 229 29.92 -52.03 0.04
C ALA A 229 29.82 -53.45 -0.55
N MET A 230 30.17 -54.50 0.22
CA MET A 230 29.97 -55.89 -0.22
C MET A 230 28.50 -56.23 -0.41
N LEU A 231 27.62 -55.82 0.50
CA LEU A 231 26.18 -56.08 0.41
C LEU A 231 25.53 -55.39 -0.79
N GLU A 232 25.95 -54.17 -1.11
CA GLU A 232 25.46 -53.40 -2.25
C GLU A 232 25.94 -53.95 -3.61
N HIS A 233 27.02 -54.74 -3.62
CA HIS A 233 27.65 -55.30 -4.83
C HIS A 233 27.56 -56.82 -4.96
N SER A 234 27.11 -57.55 -3.93
CA SER A 234 27.00 -59.00 -3.99
C SER A 234 25.72 -59.44 -4.70
N SER A 235 25.87 -60.11 -5.84
CA SER A 235 24.86 -61.01 -6.41
C SER A 235 24.82 -62.35 -5.65
N LEU A 236 24.97 -62.34 -4.32
CA LEU A 236 25.05 -63.54 -3.47
C LEU A 236 23.68 -64.10 -3.03
N PHE A 237 22.57 -63.52 -3.51
CA PHE A 237 21.21 -64.04 -3.32
C PHE A 237 20.51 -64.36 -4.65
N GLN A 238 21.25 -64.59 -5.73
CA GLN A 238 20.68 -65.28 -6.88
C GLN A 238 20.67 -66.78 -6.57
N ASP A 239 19.46 -67.32 -6.36
CA ASP A 239 19.22 -68.76 -6.27
C ASP A 239 19.91 -69.48 -7.44
N PRO A 240 20.59 -70.62 -7.23
CA PRO A 240 21.09 -71.40 -8.34
C PRO A 240 19.93 -71.91 -9.19
N ASP A 241 19.99 -71.67 -10.50
CA ASP A 241 19.06 -72.27 -11.48
C ASP A 241 19.01 -73.80 -11.31
N PRO A 242 17.83 -74.42 -11.16
CA PRO A 242 17.70 -75.85 -10.88
C PRO A 242 17.73 -76.67 -12.17
N THR A 243 18.80 -76.57 -12.97
CA THR A 243 18.89 -77.32 -14.24
C THR A 243 20.22 -78.01 -14.53
N GLU A 244 21.18 -78.04 -13.59
CA GLU A 244 22.43 -78.80 -13.77
C GLU A 244 22.64 -79.85 -12.67
N MET A 245 21.65 -80.73 -12.48
CA MET A 245 21.81 -81.96 -11.67
C MET A 245 21.00 -83.12 -12.29
N THR A 246 21.41 -83.59 -13.47
CA THR A 246 21.15 -84.91 -14.12
C THR A 246 21.86 -84.82 -15.49
N ASP A 247 22.82 -85.63 -15.93
CA ASP A 247 23.14 -87.03 -15.69
C ASP A 247 24.62 -87.30 -16.05
N ALA A 248 25.34 -87.91 -15.12
CA ALA A 248 26.49 -88.79 -15.32
C ALA A 248 26.56 -89.55 -14.00
N THR A 249 26.33 -90.85 -13.85
CA THR A 249 26.60 -92.10 -14.59
C THR A 249 25.85 -93.18 -13.75
N THR A 250 25.54 -94.43 -14.12
CA THR A 250 26.40 -95.50 -14.66
C THR A 250 25.55 -96.78 -14.85
N GLU A 251 25.90 -97.59 -15.87
CA GLU A 251 25.94 -99.08 -15.91
C GLU A 251 24.69 -99.95 -15.64
N ALA A 252 24.26 -100.69 -16.67
CA ALA A 252 24.46 -102.15 -16.83
C ALA A 252 23.98 -102.64 -18.21
#